data_AF-A0A2V5LGF3-F1
#
_entry.id   AF-A0A2V5LGF3-F1
#
_cell.length_a   1.000
_cell.length_b   1.000
_cell.length_c   1.000
_cell.angle_alpha   90.00
_cell.angle_beta   90.00
_cell.angle_gamma   90.00
#
_symmetry.space_group_name_H-M   'P 1'
#
loop_
_entity.id
_entity.type
_entity.pdbx_description
1 polymer ?
#
loop_
_entity_poly.entity_id
_entity_poly.type
_entity_poly.pdbx_seq_one_letter_code
_entity_poly.pdbx_strand_id
1 'polypeptide(L)'
;HLNIPKPPAGEPTLLTHDQVRTAFHEFGHALHGMFSAVKYPRFSGTSVPRDFVEYPSQVNEMWANWPEVLKNYAKHYKTGEPMPQALVQKIEASDKFNQGYKTTEYLAASLLDQAWHQLSPNEIPKDAVAFEAEALRKAGVNFPPVPPRYRIFYFSHAFAHGYSAGYYSYLWSEVLDADTVEWIKEHGGLKRENGDRFRAMLLSRGGSADALGLFKNFVGRDPYIEPLLTRRGLDHTAPGRCRFWRRQRPAGSTAVRVRQDA
;
A
#
# COMPACT_ATOMS: atom_id res chain seq x y z
N HIS A 1 14.97 -1.55 -2.37
CA HIS A 1 16.30 -1.26 -1.80
C HIS A 1 16.27 -1.36 -0.28
N LEU A 2 17.23 -2.04 0.34
CA LEU A 2 17.38 -2.03 1.81
C LEU A 2 18.59 -1.17 2.21
N ASN A 3 18.43 -0.38 3.27
CA ASN A 3 19.49 0.43 3.87
C ASN A 3 19.73 -0.01 5.32
N ILE A 4 20.18 -1.25 5.49
CA ILE A 4 20.46 -1.84 6.80
C ILE A 4 21.90 -1.45 7.22
N PRO A 5 22.11 -0.95 8.45
CA PRO A 5 23.46 -0.69 8.94
C PRO A 5 24.32 -1.95 8.92
N LYS A 6 25.52 -1.84 8.33
CA LYS A 6 26.48 -2.95 8.31
C LYS A 6 27.05 -3.15 9.72
N PRO A 7 26.95 -4.36 10.31
CA PRO A 7 27.52 -4.61 11.63
C PRO A 7 29.05 -4.70 11.58
N PRO A 8 29.73 -4.61 12.75
CA PRO A 8 31.15 -4.93 12.88
C PRO A 8 31.49 -6.36 12.43
N ALA A 9 32.77 -6.62 12.16
CA ALA A 9 33.24 -7.95 11.78
C ALA A 9 32.93 -8.97 12.89
N GLY A 10 32.33 -10.11 12.50
CA GLY A 10 31.95 -11.19 13.42
C GLY A 10 30.59 -11.02 14.11
N GLU A 11 29.94 -9.86 13.99
CA GLU A 11 28.63 -9.60 14.58
C GLU A 11 27.49 -9.86 13.58
N PRO A 12 26.33 -10.37 14.04
CA PRO A 12 25.19 -10.60 13.17
C PRO A 12 24.51 -9.28 12.76
N THR A 13 23.85 -9.31 11.60
CA THR A 13 22.95 -8.22 11.19
C THR A 13 21.57 -8.46 11.80
N LEU A 14 21.27 -7.80 12.92
CA LEU A 14 19.94 -7.84 13.54
C LEU A 14 19.04 -6.80 12.89
N LEU A 15 17.81 -7.22 12.53
CA LEU A 15 16.85 -6.36 11.85
C LEU A 15 15.75 -5.89 12.80
N THR A 16 15.33 -4.65 12.64
CA THR A 16 14.06 -4.20 13.22
C THR A 16 12.90 -4.85 12.48
N HIS A 17 11.71 -4.86 13.10
CA HIS A 17 10.50 -5.38 12.45
C HIS A 17 10.19 -4.64 11.13
N ASP A 18 10.36 -3.31 11.10
CA ASP A 18 10.20 -2.52 9.88
C ASP A 18 11.21 -2.88 8.77
N GLN A 19 12.45 -3.25 9.14
CA GLN A 19 13.45 -3.71 8.17
C GLN A 19 13.11 -5.10 7.61
N VAL A 20 12.58 -6.00 8.45
CA VAL A 20 12.05 -7.29 7.96
C VAL A 20 10.89 -7.06 7.02
N ARG A 21 9.92 -6.22 7.39
CA ARG A 21 8.80 -5.86 6.51
C ARG A 21 9.26 -5.27 5.19
N THR A 22 10.23 -4.35 5.22
CA THR A 22 10.87 -3.81 4.01
C THR A 22 11.52 -4.91 3.17
N ALA A 23 12.16 -5.91 3.79
CA ALA A 23 12.73 -7.04 3.05
C ALA A 23 11.65 -7.82 2.29
N PHE A 24 10.52 -8.11 2.93
CA PHE A 24 9.38 -8.77 2.28
C PHE A 24 8.76 -7.91 1.18
N HIS A 25 8.61 -6.61 1.39
CA HIS A 25 8.12 -5.66 0.39
C HIS A 25 8.94 -5.74 -0.90
N GLU A 26 10.27 -5.57 -0.77
CA GLU A 26 11.18 -5.60 -1.91
C GLU A 26 11.24 -6.98 -2.58
N PHE A 27 11.13 -8.05 -1.79
CA PHE A 27 11.06 -9.40 -2.33
C PHE A 27 9.75 -9.64 -3.09
N GLY A 28 8.65 -8.95 -2.77
CA GLY A 28 7.42 -8.99 -3.56
C GLY A 28 7.60 -8.40 -4.96
N HIS A 29 8.34 -7.29 -5.10
CA HIS A 29 8.77 -6.81 -6.42
C HIS A 29 9.67 -7.82 -7.14
N ALA A 30 10.60 -8.45 -6.42
CA ALA A 30 11.46 -9.48 -6.99
C ALA A 30 10.63 -10.68 -7.51
N LEU A 31 9.62 -11.14 -6.76
CA LEU A 31 8.70 -12.18 -7.20
C LEU A 31 7.89 -11.76 -8.43
N HIS A 32 7.42 -10.51 -8.48
CA HIS A 32 6.73 -9.98 -9.66
C HIS A 32 7.64 -10.00 -10.90
N GLY A 33 8.93 -9.68 -10.75
CA GLY A 33 9.93 -9.82 -11.80
C GLY A 33 10.21 -11.27 -12.18
N MET A 34 10.53 -12.13 -11.21
CA MET A 34 10.92 -13.52 -11.41
C MET A 34 9.81 -14.39 -12.01
N PHE A 35 8.55 -14.10 -11.71
CA PHE A 35 7.42 -14.87 -12.23
C PHE A 35 6.89 -14.40 -13.58
N SER A 36 7.38 -13.26 -14.09
CA SER A 36 7.01 -12.72 -15.40
C SER A 36 7.07 -13.79 -16.50
N ALA A 37 5.95 -13.99 -17.19
CA ALA A 37 5.79 -14.97 -18.27
C ALA A 37 5.17 -14.31 -19.50
N VAL A 38 5.78 -13.23 -19.97
CA VAL A 38 5.30 -12.43 -21.11
C VAL A 38 6.23 -12.55 -22.32
N LYS A 39 5.67 -12.39 -23.52
CA LYS A 39 6.44 -12.43 -24.77
C LYS A 39 7.25 -11.17 -25.03
N TYR A 40 6.72 -10.00 -24.69
CA TYR A 40 7.30 -8.71 -25.06
C TYR A 40 7.95 -8.02 -23.85
N PRO A 41 9.22 -7.59 -23.94
CA PRO A 41 9.93 -6.96 -22.82
C PRO A 41 9.23 -5.74 -22.23
N ARG A 42 8.50 -4.99 -23.06
CA ARG A 42 7.70 -3.82 -22.66
C ARG A 42 6.70 -4.12 -21.53
N PHE A 43 6.27 -5.36 -21.39
CA PHE A 43 5.30 -5.80 -20.39
C PHE A 43 5.92 -6.64 -19.28
N SER A 44 7.25 -6.82 -19.26
CA SER A 44 7.88 -7.77 -18.35
C SER A 44 7.90 -7.28 -16.90
N GLY A 45 7.59 -8.19 -15.98
CA GLY A 45 7.74 -8.00 -14.54
C GLY A 45 6.99 -6.78 -14.03
N THR A 46 7.71 -5.88 -13.39
CA THR A 46 7.18 -4.65 -12.77
C THR A 46 6.82 -3.54 -13.77
N SER A 47 6.75 -3.83 -15.07
CA SER A 47 6.35 -2.86 -16.12
C SER A 47 4.83 -2.67 -16.17
N VAL A 48 4.25 -2.22 -15.06
CA VAL A 48 2.82 -1.98 -14.82
C VAL A 48 2.57 -0.52 -14.42
N PRO A 49 1.31 -0.04 -14.40
CA PRO A 49 0.98 1.26 -13.82
C PRO A 49 1.52 1.43 -12.40
N ARG A 50 1.91 2.66 -12.05
CA ARG A 50 2.57 2.97 -10.77
C ARG A 50 1.67 2.72 -9.57
N ASP A 51 0.37 2.98 -9.72
CA ASP A 51 -0.67 2.72 -8.73
C ASP A 51 -1.04 1.24 -8.58
N PHE A 52 -0.42 0.36 -9.37
CA PHE A 52 -0.52 -1.10 -9.25
C PHE A 52 0.81 -1.77 -8.88
N VAL A 53 1.96 -1.16 -9.18
CA VAL A 53 3.27 -1.82 -8.97
C VAL A 53 3.55 -2.11 -7.49
N GLU A 54 3.00 -1.31 -6.59
CA GLU A 54 3.15 -1.45 -5.14
C GLU A 54 2.28 -2.57 -4.56
N TYR A 55 1.27 -3.04 -5.29
CA TYR A 55 0.38 -4.07 -4.76
C TYR A 55 1.11 -5.42 -4.55
N PRO A 56 1.85 -5.98 -5.53
CA PRO A 56 2.63 -7.20 -5.32
C PRO A 56 3.71 -7.09 -4.24
N SER A 57 4.28 -5.90 -4.01
CA SER A 57 5.24 -5.70 -2.92
C SER A 57 4.54 -5.67 -1.56
N GLN A 58 3.50 -4.85 -1.41
CA GLN A 58 2.77 -4.70 -0.15
C GLN A 58 2.06 -5.99 0.28
N VAL A 59 1.42 -6.72 -0.63
CA VAL A 59 0.77 -8.00 -0.29
C VAL A 59 1.77 -9.04 0.18
N ASN A 60 3.03 -8.98 -0.27
CA ASN A 60 4.06 -9.89 0.20
C ASN A 60 4.50 -9.58 1.65
N GLU A 61 4.25 -8.37 2.16
CA GLU A 61 4.51 -7.99 3.56
C GLU A 61 3.69 -8.82 4.54
N MET A 62 2.51 -9.31 4.16
CA MET A 62 1.65 -10.12 5.05
C MET A 62 2.37 -11.36 5.57
N TRP A 63 3.28 -11.93 4.77
CA TRP A 63 4.02 -13.14 5.12
C TRP A 63 5.05 -12.91 6.21
N ALA A 64 5.50 -11.68 6.45
CA ALA A 64 6.44 -11.37 7.53
C ALA A 64 5.85 -11.74 8.90
N ASN A 65 4.55 -11.51 9.10
CA ASN A 65 3.86 -11.81 10.35
C ASN A 65 2.97 -13.05 10.27
N TRP A 66 2.93 -13.74 9.14
CA TRP A 66 2.09 -14.93 9.00
C TRP A 66 2.57 -16.04 9.96
N PRO A 67 1.71 -16.64 10.81
CA PRO A 67 2.15 -17.43 11.95
C PRO A 67 3.15 -18.55 11.62
N GLU A 68 2.90 -19.32 10.55
CA GLU A 68 3.79 -20.40 10.13
C GLU A 68 5.16 -19.89 9.63
N VAL A 69 5.17 -18.74 8.95
CA VAL A 69 6.37 -18.11 8.39
C VAL A 69 7.20 -17.46 9.51
N LEU A 70 6.54 -16.67 10.36
CA LEU A 70 7.17 -15.99 11.49
C LEU A 70 7.84 -17.00 12.42
N LYS A 71 7.13 -18.08 12.79
CA LYS A 71 7.68 -19.15 13.65
C LYS A 71 8.93 -19.79 13.05
N ASN A 72 9.06 -19.82 11.72
CA ASN A 72 10.19 -20.44 11.04
C ASN A 72 11.46 -19.60 11.14
N TYR A 73 11.38 -18.28 10.97
CA TYR A 73 12.56 -17.40 10.95
C TYR A 73 12.82 -16.65 12.27
N ALA A 74 11.80 -16.43 13.11
CA ALA A 74 11.92 -15.67 14.36
C ALA A 74 12.57 -16.51 15.47
N LYS A 75 13.89 -16.68 15.37
CA LYS A 75 14.73 -17.44 16.31
C LYS A 75 15.81 -16.55 16.89
N HIS A 76 16.13 -16.77 18.15
CA HIS A 76 17.20 -16.03 18.81
C HIS A 76 18.56 -16.37 18.17
N TYR A 77 19.31 -15.35 17.77
CA TYR A 77 20.49 -15.53 16.90
C TYR A 77 21.62 -16.39 17.52
N LYS A 78 21.72 -16.45 18.86
CA LYS A 78 22.73 -17.27 19.55
C LYS A 78 22.26 -18.68 19.88
N THR A 79 20.99 -18.83 20.25
CA THR A 79 20.47 -20.07 20.85
C THR A 79 19.61 -20.87 19.90
N GLY A 80 19.12 -20.27 18.82
CA GLY A 80 18.18 -20.90 17.89
C GLY A 80 16.76 -21.06 18.44
N GLU A 81 16.53 -20.71 19.71
CA GLU A 81 15.23 -20.80 20.37
C GLU A 81 14.18 -19.94 19.67
N PRO A 82 12.96 -20.45 19.44
CA PRO A 82 11.90 -19.69 18.80
C PRO A 82 11.44 -18.52 19.69
N MET A 83 10.95 -17.46 19.05
CA MET A 83 10.30 -16.36 19.76
C MET A 83 9.12 -16.88 20.61
N PRO A 84 9.03 -16.53 21.91
CA PRO A 84 7.89 -16.88 22.73
C PRO A 84 6.56 -16.39 22.13
N GLN A 85 5.54 -17.24 22.14
CA GLN A 85 4.21 -16.91 21.58
C GLN A 85 3.61 -15.63 22.19
N ALA A 86 3.88 -15.37 23.48
CA ALA A 86 3.43 -14.15 24.14
C ALA A 86 4.02 -12.87 23.54
N LEU A 87 5.20 -12.91 22.91
CA LEU A 87 5.76 -11.76 22.19
C LEU A 87 5.12 -11.60 20.82
N VAL A 88 4.83 -12.70 20.12
CA VAL A 88 4.10 -12.69 18.84
C VAL A 88 2.74 -12.01 19.01
N GLN A 89 1.98 -12.41 20.04
CA GLN A 89 0.69 -11.80 20.37
C GLN A 89 0.80 -10.29 20.67
N LYS A 90 1.91 -9.85 21.27
CA LYS A 90 2.15 -8.42 21.52
C LYS A 90 2.44 -7.65 20.23
N ILE A 91 3.14 -8.26 19.28
CA ILE A 91 3.37 -7.67 17.95
C ILE A 91 2.01 -7.48 17.26
N GLU A 92 1.21 -8.55 17.16
CA GLU A 92 -0.13 -8.51 16.55
C GLU A 92 -1.04 -7.47 17.23
N ALA A 93 -1.07 -7.44 18.56
CA ALA A 93 -1.87 -6.46 19.31
C ALA A 93 -1.41 -5.01 19.08
N SER A 94 -0.16 -4.81 18.67
CA SER A 94 0.42 -3.49 18.38
C SER A 94 0.27 -3.05 16.92
N ASP A 95 -0.30 -3.86 16.03
CA ASP A 95 -0.38 -3.53 14.58
C ASP A 95 -1.16 -2.23 14.31
N LYS A 96 -2.15 -1.92 15.16
CA LYS A 96 -2.93 -0.66 15.12
C LYS A 96 -2.26 0.50 15.85
N PHE A 97 -1.23 0.24 16.65
CA PHE A 97 -0.50 1.29 17.36
C PHE A 97 0.14 2.26 16.37
N ASN A 98 0.01 3.55 16.66
CA ASN A 98 0.57 4.65 15.88
C ASN A 98 0.06 4.78 14.43
N GLN A 99 -1.05 4.11 14.06
CA GLN A 99 -1.64 4.25 12.72
C GLN A 99 -2.07 5.68 12.40
N GLY A 100 -2.48 6.47 13.40
CA GLY A 100 -2.75 7.90 13.24
C GLY A 100 -1.53 8.67 12.72
N TYR A 101 -0.35 8.44 13.31
CA TYR A 101 0.90 9.05 12.84
C TYR A 101 1.26 8.54 11.44
N LYS A 102 1.38 7.21 11.28
CA LYS A 102 1.83 6.54 10.04
C LYS A 102 0.96 6.92 8.83
N THR A 103 -0.36 7.00 9.03
CA THR A 103 -1.31 7.37 7.98
C THR A 103 -1.24 8.86 7.68
N THR A 104 -1.13 9.72 8.70
CA THR A 104 -1.09 11.18 8.52
C THR A 104 0.18 11.64 7.82
N GLU A 105 1.37 11.14 8.21
CA GLU A 105 2.62 11.53 7.56
C GLU A 105 2.64 11.13 6.06
N TYR A 106 2.04 9.98 5.74
CA TYR A 106 1.94 9.47 4.37
C TYR A 106 0.95 10.30 3.53
N LEU A 107 -0.24 10.57 4.08
CA LEU A 107 -1.25 11.40 3.42
C LEU A 107 -0.73 12.81 3.19
N ALA A 108 -0.04 13.39 4.18
CA ALA A 108 0.59 14.70 4.06
C ALA A 108 1.62 14.75 2.91
N ALA A 109 2.49 13.74 2.80
CA ALA A 109 3.42 13.65 1.67
C ALA A 109 2.71 13.43 0.33
N SER A 110 1.65 12.60 0.29
CA SER A 110 0.88 12.36 -0.94
C SER A 110 0.13 13.60 -1.42
N LEU A 111 -0.46 14.35 -0.49
CA LEU A 111 -1.15 15.61 -0.78
C LEU A 111 -0.17 16.71 -1.20
N LEU A 112 1.03 16.74 -0.60
CA LEU A 112 2.11 17.63 -1.02
C LEU A 112 2.57 17.32 -2.45
N ASP A 113 2.78 16.04 -2.79
CA ASP A 113 3.09 15.60 -4.16
C ASP A 113 2.03 16.05 -5.17
N GLN A 114 0.74 15.87 -4.85
CA GLN A 114 -0.37 16.32 -5.70
C GLN A 114 -0.41 17.83 -5.86
N ALA A 115 -0.30 18.58 -4.76
CA ALA A 115 -0.31 20.03 -4.78
C ALA A 115 0.80 20.58 -5.69
N TRP A 116 1.94 19.89 -5.74
CA TRP A 116 3.10 20.34 -6.48
C TRP A 116 3.01 20.07 -7.98
N HIS A 117 2.47 18.93 -8.37
CA HIS A 117 2.35 18.54 -9.78
C HIS A 117 1.05 19.00 -10.45
N GLN A 118 0.18 19.69 -9.72
CA GLN A 118 -1.02 20.33 -10.26
C GLN A 118 -0.86 21.83 -10.53
N LEU A 119 0.32 22.39 -10.26
CA LEU A 119 0.62 23.77 -10.59
C LEU A 119 0.72 23.99 -12.09
N SER A 120 0.13 25.07 -12.57
CA SER A 120 0.38 25.56 -13.91
C SER A 120 1.73 26.30 -14.01
N PRO A 121 2.30 26.48 -15.22
CA PRO A 121 3.64 27.08 -15.37
C PRO A 121 3.81 28.49 -14.77
N ASN A 122 2.73 29.26 -14.63
CA ASN A 122 2.73 30.58 -13.99
C ASN A 122 2.51 30.56 -12.47
N GLU A 123 2.27 29.39 -11.88
CA GLU A 123 2.05 29.19 -10.44
C GLU A 123 3.26 28.59 -9.71
N ILE A 124 4.34 28.29 -10.44
CA ILE A 124 5.59 27.77 -9.86
C ILE A 124 6.14 28.81 -8.86
N PRO A 125 6.20 28.50 -7.56
CA PRO A 125 6.56 29.48 -6.56
C PRO A 125 8.07 29.61 -6.46
N LYS A 126 8.50 30.81 -6.06
CA LYS A 126 9.92 31.14 -5.86
C LYS A 126 10.48 30.58 -4.55
N ASP A 127 9.61 30.34 -3.57
CA ASP A 127 9.95 29.77 -2.28
C ASP A 127 9.19 28.45 -2.10
N ALA A 128 9.93 27.35 -2.23
CA ALA A 128 9.37 26.01 -2.12
C ALA A 128 8.96 25.67 -0.66
N VAL A 129 9.65 26.22 0.35
CA VAL A 129 9.33 25.94 1.77
C VAL A 129 8.04 26.64 2.17
N ALA A 130 7.86 27.90 1.75
CA ALA A 130 6.61 28.62 1.95
C ALA A 130 5.45 27.92 1.24
N PHE A 131 5.68 27.42 0.03
CA PHE A 131 4.69 26.62 -0.70
C PHE A 131 4.30 25.34 0.06
N GLU A 132 5.28 24.56 0.54
CA GLU A 132 5.02 23.33 1.28
C GLU A 132 4.13 23.60 2.51
N ALA A 133 4.48 24.60 3.31
CA ALA A 133 3.70 24.95 4.51
C ALA A 133 2.25 25.33 4.15
N GLU A 134 2.06 26.11 3.08
CA GLU A 134 0.73 26.52 2.62
C GLU A 134 -0.07 25.35 2.04
N ALA A 135 0.56 24.46 1.25
CA ALA A 135 -0.07 23.28 0.69
C ALA A 135 -0.60 22.35 1.80
N LEU A 136 0.24 22.06 2.80
CA LEU A 136 -0.15 21.25 3.96
C LEU A 136 -1.28 21.91 4.78
N ARG A 137 -1.23 23.24 4.94
CA ARG A 137 -2.27 23.99 5.66
C ARG A 137 -3.61 23.93 4.92
N LYS A 138 -3.61 24.18 3.61
CA LYS A 138 -4.81 24.08 2.75
C LYS A 138 -5.42 22.68 2.79
N ALA A 139 -4.58 21.65 2.79
CA ALA A 139 -5.02 20.26 2.84
C ALA A 139 -5.43 19.79 4.26
N GLY A 140 -5.33 20.64 5.29
CA GLY A 140 -5.73 20.31 6.66
C GLY A 140 -4.80 19.32 7.37
N VAL A 141 -3.57 19.16 6.90
CA VAL A 141 -2.57 18.19 7.40
C VAL A 141 -1.27 18.85 7.88
N ASN A 142 -1.26 20.19 8.02
CA ASN A 142 -0.17 20.91 8.66
C ASN A 142 -0.23 20.71 10.19
N PHE A 143 0.30 19.59 10.66
CA PHE A 143 0.34 19.23 12.07
C PHE A 143 1.80 18.99 12.49
N PRO A 144 2.45 19.95 13.19
CA PRO A 144 3.88 19.87 13.48
C PRO A 144 4.37 18.58 14.15
N PRO A 145 3.61 17.94 15.07
CA PRO A 145 4.01 16.64 15.63
C PRO A 145 4.07 15.49 14.62
N VAL A 146 3.45 15.63 13.44
CA VAL A 146 3.44 14.64 12.36
C VAL A 146 3.71 15.34 11.01
N PRO A 147 4.98 15.69 10.72
CA PRO A 147 5.34 16.28 9.43
C PRO A 147 5.06 15.30 8.27
N PRO A 148 5.02 15.77 7.01
CA PRO A 148 4.96 14.85 5.89
C PRO A 148 6.16 13.89 5.92
N ARG A 149 5.93 12.64 5.54
CA ARG A 149 6.95 11.58 5.55
C ARG A 149 8.21 11.98 4.78
N TYR A 150 8.03 12.75 3.71
CA TYR A 150 9.10 13.43 2.98
C TYR A 150 8.73 14.90 2.76
N ARG A 151 9.70 15.79 2.97
CA ARG A 151 9.59 17.21 2.60
C ARG A 151 10.23 17.43 1.24
N ILE A 152 9.83 18.49 0.56
CA ILE A 152 10.20 18.80 -0.83
C ILE A 152 11.69 18.57 -1.18
N PHE A 153 12.64 19.05 -0.36
CA PHE A 153 14.08 18.93 -0.70
C PHE A 153 14.66 17.52 -0.59
N TYR A 154 13.94 16.56 0.01
CA TYR A 154 14.38 15.17 0.11
C TYR A 154 13.29 14.19 -0.32
N PHE A 155 12.33 14.64 -1.12
CA PHE A 155 11.25 13.81 -1.63
C PHE A 155 11.62 13.13 -2.96
N SER A 156 12.63 12.25 -2.91
CA SER A 156 13.17 11.58 -4.11
C SER A 156 12.12 10.80 -4.92
N HIS A 157 11.08 10.26 -4.28
CA HIS A 157 9.97 9.61 -4.98
C HIS A 157 9.31 10.54 -6.00
N ALA A 158 8.93 11.73 -5.55
CA ALA A 158 8.22 12.72 -6.35
C ALA A 158 9.12 13.38 -7.40
N PHE A 159 10.42 13.55 -7.14
CA PHE A 159 11.31 14.33 -8.01
C PHE A 159 12.36 13.54 -8.80
N ALA A 160 12.66 12.30 -8.43
CA ALA A 160 13.77 11.54 -9.00
C ALA A 160 13.43 10.10 -9.40
N HIS A 161 12.42 9.46 -8.78
CA HIS A 161 12.18 8.01 -8.93
C HIS A 161 10.86 7.63 -9.62
N GLY A 162 10.22 8.58 -10.32
CA GLY A 162 9.05 8.29 -11.16
C GLY A 162 7.72 8.10 -10.43
N TYR A 163 7.58 8.71 -9.24
CA TYR A 163 6.32 8.84 -8.49
C TYR A 163 5.85 10.31 -8.47
N SER A 164 6.33 11.16 -9.38
CA SER A 164 5.80 12.51 -9.60
C SER A 164 4.29 12.44 -9.86
N ALA A 165 3.49 13.16 -9.09
CA ALA A 165 2.02 13.08 -9.12
C ALA A 165 1.48 11.66 -8.86
N GLY A 166 2.27 10.81 -8.21
CA GLY A 166 2.02 9.37 -8.10
C GLY A 166 2.33 8.82 -6.71
N TYR A 167 2.69 9.64 -5.72
CA TYR A 167 3.00 9.11 -4.38
C TYR A 167 1.77 8.48 -3.69
N TYR A 168 0.55 8.86 -4.11
CA TYR A 168 -0.71 8.22 -3.69
C TYR A 168 -0.80 6.72 -4.05
N SER A 169 0.06 6.25 -4.96
CA SER A 169 0.09 4.87 -5.47
C SER A 169 0.19 3.83 -4.36
N TYR A 170 0.89 4.13 -3.26
CA TYR A 170 1.00 3.18 -2.14
C TYR A 170 -0.35 2.93 -1.45
N LEU A 171 -1.13 3.96 -1.11
CA LEU A 171 -2.47 3.74 -0.52
C LEU A 171 -3.44 3.14 -1.53
N TRP A 172 -3.31 3.50 -2.81
CA TRP A 172 -4.13 2.94 -3.87
C TRP A 172 -3.90 1.43 -4.03
N SER A 173 -2.64 1.02 -4.13
CA SER A 173 -2.25 -0.39 -4.16
C SER A 173 -2.57 -1.12 -2.85
N GLU A 174 -2.54 -0.44 -1.71
CA GLU A 174 -2.82 -1.07 -0.41
C GLU A 174 -4.29 -1.51 -0.28
N VAL A 175 -5.21 -0.92 -1.06
CA VAL A 175 -6.59 -1.42 -1.18
C VAL A 175 -6.56 -2.86 -1.74
N LEU A 176 -5.81 -3.09 -2.81
CA LEU A 176 -5.70 -4.39 -3.46
C LEU A 176 -4.98 -5.41 -2.57
N ASP A 177 -3.92 -4.98 -1.89
CA ASP A 177 -3.22 -5.79 -0.89
C ASP A 177 -4.17 -6.20 0.23
N ALA A 178 -4.79 -5.25 0.93
CA ALA A 178 -5.64 -5.55 2.08
C ALA A 178 -6.79 -6.51 1.73
N ASP A 179 -7.42 -6.32 0.57
CA ASP A 179 -8.43 -7.23 0.06
C ASP A 179 -7.86 -8.62 -0.27
N THR A 180 -6.66 -8.69 -0.85
CA THR A 180 -5.98 -9.97 -1.12
C THR A 180 -5.64 -10.73 0.15
N VAL A 181 -5.25 -10.06 1.22
CA VAL A 181 -5.01 -10.71 2.52
C VAL A 181 -6.28 -11.40 3.01
N GLU A 182 -7.44 -10.74 2.90
CA GLU A 182 -8.73 -11.35 3.26
C GLU A 182 -9.07 -12.52 2.34
N TRP A 183 -8.88 -12.38 1.03
CA TRP A 183 -9.05 -13.50 0.09
C TRP A 183 -8.18 -14.71 0.47
N ILE A 184 -6.90 -14.50 0.80
CA ILE A 184 -5.99 -15.57 1.20
C ILE A 184 -6.49 -16.26 2.48
N LYS A 185 -6.96 -15.50 3.48
CA LYS A 185 -7.54 -16.06 4.72
C LYS A 185 -8.79 -16.89 4.43
N GLU A 186 -9.71 -16.37 3.63
CA GLU A 186 -10.96 -17.05 3.24
C GLU A 186 -10.69 -18.37 2.50
N HIS A 187 -9.58 -18.45 1.76
CA HIS A 187 -9.19 -19.64 0.99
C HIS A 187 -8.23 -20.56 1.76
N GLY A 188 -8.17 -20.42 3.08
CA GLY A 188 -7.43 -21.33 3.98
C GLY A 188 -5.93 -21.04 4.07
N GLY A 189 -5.50 -19.82 3.79
CA GLY A 189 -4.18 -19.31 4.15
C GLY A 189 -3.03 -19.74 3.22
N LEU A 190 -1.88 -20.05 3.82
CA LEU A 190 -0.63 -20.40 3.15
C LEU A 190 -0.71 -21.79 2.48
N LYS A 191 -1.38 -21.86 1.33
CA LYS A 191 -1.49 -23.06 0.50
C LYS A 191 -0.75 -22.90 -0.82
N ARG A 192 -0.16 -24.00 -1.30
CA ARG A 192 0.46 -24.05 -2.64
C ARG A 192 -0.51 -23.66 -3.74
N GLU A 193 -1.75 -24.14 -3.67
CA GLU A 193 -2.82 -23.81 -4.62
C GLU A 193 -3.11 -22.30 -4.70
N ASN A 194 -3.16 -21.61 -3.55
CA ASN A 194 -3.37 -20.16 -3.49
C ASN A 194 -2.19 -19.40 -4.12
N GLY A 195 -0.96 -19.84 -3.83
CA GLY A 195 0.24 -19.27 -4.45
C GLY A 195 0.30 -19.49 -5.97
N ASP A 196 -0.07 -20.68 -6.43
CA ASP A 196 -0.08 -21.01 -7.87
C ASP A 196 -1.15 -20.19 -8.60
N ARG A 197 -2.33 -19.99 -7.99
CA ARG A 197 -3.35 -19.09 -8.50
C ARG A 197 -2.85 -17.65 -8.58
N PHE A 198 -2.30 -17.10 -7.50
CA PHE A 198 -1.80 -15.73 -7.45
C PHE A 198 -0.69 -15.50 -8.49
N ARG A 199 0.22 -16.47 -8.63
CA ARG A 199 1.25 -16.45 -9.68
C ARG A 199 0.65 -16.46 -11.08
N ALA A 200 -0.26 -17.39 -11.37
CA ALA A 200 -0.80 -17.61 -12.71
C ALA A 200 -1.74 -16.48 -13.18
N MET A 201 -2.48 -15.88 -12.25
CA MET A 201 -3.48 -14.85 -12.56
C MET A 201 -2.92 -13.43 -12.47
N LEU A 202 -1.88 -13.20 -11.67
CA LEU A 202 -1.38 -11.86 -11.39
C LEU A 202 0.11 -11.70 -11.66
N LEU A 203 0.98 -12.33 -10.85
CA LEU A 203 2.42 -12.05 -10.87
C LEU A 203 3.10 -12.42 -12.19
N SER A 204 2.57 -13.39 -12.94
CA SER A 204 3.14 -13.80 -14.23
C SER A 204 2.76 -12.90 -15.41
N ARG A 205 1.81 -11.98 -15.22
CA ARG A 205 1.21 -11.23 -16.32
C ARG A 205 1.93 -9.92 -16.62
N GLY A 206 2.69 -9.37 -15.67
CA GLY A 206 3.30 -8.05 -15.80
C GLY A 206 2.32 -7.02 -16.38
N GLY A 207 2.78 -6.20 -17.33
CA GLY A 207 1.95 -5.21 -18.03
C GLY A 207 1.12 -5.72 -19.21
N SER A 208 0.97 -7.05 -19.38
CA SER A 208 0.35 -7.62 -20.60
C SER A 208 -1.18 -7.62 -20.60
N ALA A 209 -1.81 -7.23 -19.50
CA ALA A 209 -3.27 -7.11 -19.36
C ALA A 209 -3.62 -5.91 -18.47
N ASP A 210 -4.91 -5.54 -18.47
CA ASP A 210 -5.43 -4.47 -17.62
C ASP A 210 -5.22 -4.80 -16.13
N ALA A 211 -4.64 -3.85 -15.39
CA ALA A 211 -4.20 -4.05 -14.01
C ALA A 211 -5.35 -4.39 -13.06
N LEU A 212 -6.47 -3.67 -13.16
CA LEU A 212 -7.66 -3.97 -12.35
C LEU A 212 -8.30 -5.29 -12.79
N GLY A 213 -8.28 -5.58 -14.09
CA GLY A 213 -8.65 -6.89 -14.64
C GLY A 213 -7.86 -8.04 -14.03
N LEU A 214 -6.54 -7.90 -13.83
CA LEU A 214 -5.70 -8.91 -13.17
C LEU A 214 -6.17 -9.20 -11.74
N PHE A 215 -6.45 -8.15 -10.97
CA PHE A 215 -6.99 -8.29 -9.63
C PHE A 215 -8.34 -9.02 -9.64
N LYS A 216 -9.28 -8.60 -10.49
CA LYS A 216 -10.62 -9.22 -10.59
C LYS A 216 -10.53 -10.69 -11.01
N ASN A 217 -9.63 -11.03 -11.93
CA ASN A 217 -9.43 -12.42 -12.35
C ASN A 217 -8.92 -13.30 -11.20
N PHE A 218 -8.04 -12.75 -10.36
CA PHE A 218 -7.52 -13.45 -9.19
C PHE A 218 -8.57 -13.58 -8.07
N VAL A 219 -9.17 -12.47 -7.63
CA VAL A 219 -10.09 -12.41 -6.47
C VAL A 219 -11.52 -12.85 -6.83
N GLY A 220 -11.95 -12.65 -8.07
CA GLY A 220 -13.29 -13.00 -8.56
C GLY A 220 -14.34 -11.90 -8.43
N ARG A 221 -13.95 -10.70 -7.98
CA ARG A 221 -14.84 -9.53 -7.79
C ARG A 221 -14.03 -8.22 -7.84
N ASP A 222 -14.73 -7.10 -7.85
CA ASP A 222 -14.12 -5.76 -7.68
C ASP A 222 -13.48 -5.60 -6.29
N PRO A 223 -12.42 -4.79 -6.17
CA PRO A 223 -11.83 -4.45 -4.88
C PRO A 223 -12.77 -3.57 -4.05
N TYR A 224 -12.65 -3.68 -2.72
CA TYR A 224 -13.38 -2.84 -1.77
C TYR A 224 -12.43 -2.35 -0.67
N ILE A 225 -12.73 -1.20 -0.08
CA ILE A 225 -11.77 -0.43 0.72
C ILE A 225 -11.77 -0.85 2.21
N GLU A 226 -12.82 -1.52 2.65
CA GLU A 226 -13.08 -1.86 4.04
C GLU A 226 -11.92 -2.61 4.71
N PRO A 227 -11.22 -3.58 4.07
CA PRO A 227 -10.05 -4.23 4.66
C PRO A 227 -8.93 -3.24 4.97
N LEU A 228 -8.69 -2.27 4.08
CA LEU A 228 -7.71 -1.21 4.29
C LEU A 228 -8.14 -0.27 5.44
N LEU A 229 -9.42 0.09 5.50
CA LEU A 229 -9.94 0.92 6.59
C LEU A 229 -9.74 0.23 7.94
N THR A 230 -10.06 -1.05 8.06
CA THR A 230 -9.83 -1.83 9.28
C THR A 230 -8.35 -1.95 9.62
N ARG A 231 -7.49 -2.20 8.63
CA ARG A 231 -6.03 -2.27 8.80
C ARG A 231 -5.46 -0.97 9.35
N ARG A 232 -5.95 0.18 8.88
CA ARG A 232 -5.49 1.51 9.31
C ARG A 232 -6.26 2.10 10.50
N GLY A 233 -7.24 1.37 11.04
CA GLY A 233 -8.08 1.84 12.16
C GLY A 233 -9.01 3.00 11.80
N LEU A 234 -9.43 3.06 10.54
CA LEU A 234 -10.31 4.08 9.96
C LEU A 234 -11.76 3.57 9.76
N ASP A 235 -12.04 2.33 10.17
CA ASP A 235 -13.35 1.68 10.12
C ASP A 235 -14.26 2.09 11.29
N HIS A 236 -13.69 2.65 12.35
CA HIS A 236 -14.46 3.20 13.46
C HIS A 236 -15.16 4.51 13.05
N THR A 237 -16.48 4.45 12.89
CA THR A 237 -17.29 5.67 13.04
C THR A 237 -17.10 6.18 14.46
N ALA A 238 -16.37 7.27 14.65
CA ALA A 238 -16.33 7.96 15.93
C ALA A 238 -17.77 8.14 16.45
N PRO A 239 -18.07 7.80 17.72
CA PRO A 239 -19.35 8.14 18.32
C PRO A 239 -19.39 9.66 18.49
N GLY A 240 -19.82 10.36 17.43
CA GLY A 240 -19.82 11.81 17.38
C GLY A 240 -19.31 12.38 16.06
N ARG A 241 -20.22 12.47 15.08
CA ARG A 241 -20.18 13.38 13.91
C ARG A 241 -19.02 13.20 12.91
N CYS A 242 -19.31 12.49 11.83
CA CYS A 242 -18.94 12.96 10.49
C CYS A 242 -20.04 12.60 9.49
N ARG A 243 -21.09 13.44 9.42
CA ARG A 243 -22.19 13.32 8.44
C ARG A 243 -21.81 14.02 7.13
N PHE A 244 -20.69 13.64 6.51
CA PHE A 244 -20.27 14.28 5.24
C PHE A 244 -20.49 13.39 4.01
N TRP A 245 -20.62 12.07 4.17
CA TRP A 245 -20.72 11.13 3.04
C TRP A 245 -22.10 10.46 2.83
N ARG A 246 -23.18 11.00 3.41
CA ARG A 246 -24.57 10.57 3.11
C ARG A 246 -25.47 11.73 2.69
N ARG A 247 -25.19 12.31 1.53
CA ARG A 247 -26.11 13.04 0.62
C ARG A 247 -25.39 12.97 -0.74
N GLN A 248 -25.86 12.31 -1.79
CA GLN A 248 -27.17 12.39 -2.41
C GLN A 248 -27.48 11.07 -3.17
N ARG A 249 -28.58 10.39 -2.82
CA ARG A 249 -29.41 9.70 -3.81
C ARG A 249 -30.76 10.39 -3.75
N PRO A 250 -31.25 11.02 -4.83
CA PRO A 250 -32.64 11.48 -4.85
C PRO A 250 -33.54 10.24 -4.90
N ALA A 251 -34.44 10.14 -3.94
CA ALA A 251 -35.57 9.24 -3.99
C ALA A 251 -36.58 9.78 -5.01
N GLY A 252 -37.00 8.94 -5.96
CA GLY A 252 -38.14 9.18 -6.83
C GLY A 252 -37.82 9.92 -8.13
N SER A 253 -37.66 9.18 -9.22
CA SER A 253 -38.13 9.65 -10.52
C SER A 253 -39.01 8.57 -11.14
N THR A 254 -40.29 8.87 -11.19
CA THR A 254 -41.35 8.19 -11.91
C THR A 254 -40.94 7.91 -13.36
N ALA A 255 -41.21 6.70 -13.81
CA ALA A 255 -41.05 6.29 -15.19
C ALA A 255 -41.88 7.18 -16.13
N VAL A 256 -41.23 7.86 -17.06
CA VAL A 256 -41.89 8.44 -18.24
C VAL A 256 -41.81 7.40 -19.35
N ARG A 257 -42.96 6.81 -19.66
CA ARG A 257 -43.16 6.04 -20.90
C ARG A 257 -43.08 6.99 -22.08
N VAL A 258 -42.10 6.81 -22.96
CA VAL A 258 -42.18 7.35 -24.32
C VAL A 258 -43.04 6.37 -25.14
N ARG A 259 -44.22 6.82 -25.57
CA ARG A 259 -44.97 6.18 -26.66
C ARG A 259 -44.25 6.51 -27.96
N GLN A 260 -43.84 5.48 -28.70
CA GLN A 260 -43.78 5.53 -30.15
C GLN A 260 -45.20 5.59 -30.67
N ASP A 261 -45.51 6.53 -31.56
CA ASP A 261 -46.51 6.38 -32.61
C ASP A 261 -46.26 7.46 -33.70
N ALA A 262 -46.20 6.98 -34.95
CA ALA A 262 -46.27 7.65 -36.27
C ALA A 262 -45.22 8.73 -36.64
#